data_AF-A0A9E4KCH9-F1
#
_entry.id   AF-A0A9E4KCH9-F1
#
_cell.length_a   1.000
_cell.length_b   1.000
_cell.length_c   1.000
_cell.angle_alpha   90.00
_cell.angle_beta   90.00
_cell.angle_gamma   90.00
#
_symmetry.space_group_name_H-M   'P 1'
#
loop_
_entity.id
_entity.type
_entity.pdbx_description
1 polymer ?
#
loop_
_entity_poly.entity_id
_entity_poly.type
_entity_poly.pdbx_seq_one_letter_code
_entity_poly.pdbx_strand_id
1 'polypeptide(L)'
;MYIKSPAQHIHENSLKPEDRRSVKRRHLIYYLRVWRTEDNTPLGQVVDINSQGLMLIGEKPIPTGEELDLKIHLPDEGEEIKFLNFKAICRWSSKDINTAFY
;
A
#
# COMPACT_ATOMS: atom_id res chain seq x y z
N MET A 1 27.39 0.10 4.31
CA MET A 1 28.16 -0.40 5.45
C MET A 1 27.55 0.21 6.71
N TYR A 2 26.87 -0.59 7.53
CA TYR A 2 26.18 -0.11 8.73
C TYR A 2 26.80 -0.82 9.94
N ILE A 3 27.40 -0.06 10.85
CA ILE A 3 28.05 -0.57 12.06
C ILE A 3 27.05 -0.40 13.20
N LYS A 4 26.57 -1.51 13.76
CA LYS A 4 25.76 -1.52 15.00
C LYS A 4 26.71 -1.50 16.21
N SER A 5 26.57 -0.50 17.07
CA SER A 5 27.29 -0.40 18.35
C SER A 5 26.81 -1.45 19.36
N PRO A 6 27.67 -1.97 20.27
CA PRO A 6 27.45 -3.23 21.00
C PRO A 6 26.77 -3.10 22.37
N ALA A 7 26.10 -1.97 22.69
CA ALA A 7 25.82 -1.61 24.09
C ALA A 7 24.33 -1.40 24.44
N GLN A 8 23.39 -2.13 23.83
CA GLN A 8 21.99 -2.13 24.27
C GLN A 8 21.36 -3.52 24.14
N HIS A 9 21.74 -4.41 25.06
CA HIS A 9 21.07 -5.69 25.32
C HIS A 9 20.45 -5.62 26.72
N ILE A 10 19.34 -4.89 26.90
CA ILE A 10 18.52 -4.99 28.12
C ILE A 10 17.04 -4.87 27.74
N HIS A 11 16.34 -6.00 27.87
CA HIS A 11 14.88 -6.20 27.93
C HIS A 11 13.99 -5.46 26.93
N GLU A 12 13.63 -6.17 25.86
CA GLU A 12 12.23 -6.18 25.37
C GLU A 12 11.97 -7.52 24.68
N ASN A 13 11.51 -8.50 25.45
CA ASN A 13 10.79 -9.65 24.91
C ASN A 13 9.36 -9.20 24.58
N SER A 14 9.24 -8.22 23.70
CA SER A 14 7.96 -7.78 23.14
C SER A 14 7.65 -8.72 22.00
N LEU A 15 6.67 -9.59 22.19
CA LEU A 15 6.05 -10.43 21.17
C LEU A 15 5.89 -9.60 19.89
N LYS A 16 6.79 -9.78 18.91
CA LYS A 16 6.55 -9.23 17.58
C LYS A 16 5.29 -9.94 17.10
N PRO A 17 4.20 -9.21 16.82
CA PRO A 17 3.03 -9.85 16.24
C PRO A 17 3.50 -10.56 14.96
N GLU A 18 3.37 -11.87 14.97
CA GLU A 18 3.70 -12.71 13.84
C GLU A 18 2.88 -12.25 12.63
N ASP A 19 3.53 -12.18 11.47
CA ASP A 19 2.84 -11.78 10.24
C ASP A 19 1.80 -12.85 9.90
N ARG A 20 0.52 -12.51 10.13
CA ARG A 20 -0.62 -13.41 9.90
C ARG A 20 -0.98 -13.55 8.42
N ARG A 21 -0.23 -12.92 7.50
CA ARG A 21 -0.52 -12.96 6.07
C ARG A 21 -0.07 -14.29 5.46
N SER A 22 -0.98 -14.90 4.69
CA SER A 22 -0.69 -16.11 3.90
C SER A 22 0.16 -15.82 2.66
N VAL A 23 0.16 -14.57 2.16
CA VAL A 23 0.88 -14.16 0.95
C VAL A 23 1.80 -12.98 1.27
N LYS A 24 3.10 -13.16 1.00
CA LYS A 24 4.11 -12.11 1.17
C LYS A 24 3.81 -10.90 0.30
N ARG A 25 3.93 -9.70 0.87
CA ARG A 25 3.83 -8.42 0.16
C ARG A 25 5.18 -7.95 -0.34
N ARG A 26 5.17 -7.18 -1.42
CA ARG A 26 6.35 -6.56 -2.02
C ARG A 26 6.20 -5.04 -1.94
N HIS A 27 7.24 -4.39 -1.44
CA HIS A 27 7.41 -2.95 -1.61
C HIS A 27 7.96 -2.70 -3.01
N LEU A 28 7.28 -1.83 -3.75
CA LEU A 28 7.68 -1.51 -5.10
C LEU A 28 8.69 -0.36 -5.08
N ILE A 29 9.61 -0.36 -6.04
CA ILE A 29 10.48 0.78 -6.32
C ILE A 29 9.69 1.86 -7.10
N TYR A 30 8.62 1.46 -7.79
CA TYR A 30 7.75 2.35 -8.56
C TYR A 30 6.68 3.01 -7.71
N TYR A 31 6.49 4.31 -7.92
CA TYR A 31 5.37 5.08 -7.38
C TYR A 31 4.12 4.88 -8.23
N LEU A 32 3.45 3.75 -8.04
CA LEU A 32 2.21 3.45 -8.76
C LEU A 32 1.05 4.23 -8.16
N ARG A 33 0.43 5.10 -8.97
CA ARG A 33 -0.77 5.85 -8.58
C ARG A 33 -2.03 5.05 -8.91
N VAL A 34 -2.95 5.02 -7.96
CA VAL A 34 -4.24 4.34 -8.08
C VAL A 34 -5.34 5.38 -8.24
N TRP A 35 -6.28 5.09 -9.13
CA TRP A 35 -7.40 5.95 -9.48
C TRP A 35 -8.70 5.18 -9.30
N ARG A 36 -9.78 5.88 -8.93
CA ARG A 36 -11.13 5.36 -9.11
C ARG A 36 -11.50 5.40 -10.58
N THR A 37 -12.20 4.38 -11.04
CA THR A 37 -12.55 4.23 -12.45
C THR A 37 -13.76 5.06 -12.82
N GLU A 38 -14.74 5.18 -11.91
CA GLU A 38 -16.04 5.84 -12.14
C GLU A 38 -15.90 7.32 -12.50
N ASP A 39 -15.08 8.06 -11.75
CA ASP A 39 -14.92 9.50 -11.86
C ASP A 39 -13.50 9.92 -12.28
N ASN A 40 -12.63 8.93 -12.54
CA ASN A 40 -11.23 9.14 -12.87
C ASN A 40 -10.49 10.01 -11.84
N THR A 41 -10.82 9.87 -10.55
CA THR A 41 -10.17 10.62 -9.46
C THR A 41 -9.00 9.86 -8.84
N PRO A 42 -7.91 10.56 -8.44
CA PRO A 42 -6.77 9.90 -7.81
C PRO A 42 -7.15 9.47 -6.39
N LEU A 43 -6.90 8.20 -6.07
CA LEU A 43 -7.20 7.64 -4.76
C LEU A 43 -5.99 7.67 -3.83
N GLY A 44 -4.81 7.35 -4.35
CA GLY A 44 -3.59 7.25 -3.56
C GLY A 44 -2.43 6.62 -4.31
N GLN A 45 -1.39 6.25 -3.57
CA GLN A 45 -0.20 5.57 -4.09
C GLN A 45 -0.04 4.21 -3.43
N VAL A 46 0.47 3.22 -4.18
CA VAL A 46 0.77 1.89 -3.65
C VAL A 46 1.99 1.94 -2.73
N VAL A 47 1.82 1.51 -1.48
CA VAL A 47 2.93 1.34 -0.51
C VAL A 47 3.51 -0.07 -0.59
N ASP A 48 2.63 -1.07 -0.64
CA ASP A 48 2.96 -2.47 -0.88
C ASP A 48 1.82 -3.19 -1.59
N ILE A 49 2.15 -4.30 -2.24
CA ILE A 49 1.19 -5.09 -3.01
C ILE A 49 1.53 -6.58 -2.98
N ASN A 50 0.51 -7.42 -3.08
CA ASN A 50 0.61 -8.80 -3.50
C ASN A 50 -0.54 -9.14 -4.46
N SER A 51 -0.64 -10.40 -4.88
CA SER A 51 -1.69 -10.84 -5.82
C SER A 51 -3.11 -10.82 -5.26
N GLN A 52 -3.29 -10.64 -3.95
CA GLN A 52 -4.61 -10.63 -3.28
C GLN A 52 -5.02 -9.25 -2.78
N GLY A 53 -4.15 -8.25 -2.86
CA GLY A 53 -4.46 -6.91 -2.41
C GLY A 53 -3.23 -6.04 -2.27
N LEU A 54 -3.49 -4.80 -1.88
CA LEU A 54 -2.48 -3.75 -1.80
C LEU A 54 -2.75 -2.86 -0.58
N MET A 55 -1.74 -2.09 -0.19
CA MET A 55 -1.88 -0.99 0.74
C MET A 55 -1.70 0.32 -0.03
N LEU A 56 -2.62 1.26 0.21
CA LEU A 56 -2.55 2.60 -0.34
C LEU A 56 -2.19 3.59 0.75
N ILE A 57 -1.49 4.64 0.36
CA ILE A 57 -1.43 5.89 1.11
C ILE A 57 -2.19 6.97 0.34
N GLY A 58 -3.10 7.67 1.00
CA GLY A 58 -3.98 8.66 0.36
C GLY A 58 -4.34 9.81 1.30
N GLU A 59 -4.91 10.88 0.75
CA GLU A 59 -5.27 12.08 1.52
C GLU A 59 -6.60 11.94 2.28
N LYS A 60 -7.45 11.01 1.84
CA LYS A 60 -8.80 10.80 2.39
C LYS A 60 -8.95 9.36 2.88
N PRO A 61 -9.62 9.14 4.01
CA PRO A 61 -9.90 7.80 4.48
C PRO A 61 -10.93 7.14 3.57
N ILE A 62 -10.87 5.81 3.50
CA ILE A 62 -11.86 4.99 2.80
C ILE A 62 -12.64 4.19 3.84
N PRO A 63 -13.98 4.26 3.84
CA PRO A 63 -14.84 3.44 4.68
C PRO A 63 -14.52 1.95 4.55
N THR A 64 -14.38 1.26 5.69
CA THR A 64 -14.17 -0.19 5.69
C THR A 64 -15.40 -0.91 5.14
N GLY A 65 -15.19 -1.88 4.26
CA GLY A 65 -16.25 -2.59 3.54
C GLY A 65 -16.69 -1.92 2.24
N GLU A 66 -16.23 -0.71 1.93
CA GLU A 66 -16.51 -0.07 0.64
C GLU A 66 -15.88 -0.87 -0.51
N GLU A 67 -16.70 -1.20 -1.51
CA GLU A 67 -16.24 -1.79 -2.77
C GLU A 67 -15.87 -0.68 -3.75
N LEU A 68 -14.74 -0.84 -4.42
CA LEU A 68 -14.15 0.17 -5.29
C LEU A 68 -13.79 -0.44 -6.63
N ASP A 69 -14.15 0.25 -7.71
CA ASP A 69 -13.63 -0.01 -9.06
C ASP A 69 -12.39 0.85 -9.31
N LEU A 70 -11.22 0.21 -9.39
CA LEU A 70 -9.92 0.89 -9.38
C LEU A 70 -9.12 0.60 -10.65
N LYS A 71 -8.21 1.52 -10.96
CA LYS A 71 -7.19 1.34 -12.00
C LYS A 71 -5.82 1.82 -11.58
N ILE A 72 -4.79 1.09 -12.01
CA ILE A 72 -3.38 1.45 -11.90
C ILE A 72 -2.84 1.71 -13.30
N HIS A 73 -2.11 2.80 -13.46
CA HIS A 73 -1.31 3.05 -14.66
C HIS A 73 0.01 2.32 -14.48
N LEU A 74 0.31 1.37 -15.37
CA LEU A 74 1.56 0.64 -15.33
C LEU A 74 2.65 1.47 -16.04
N PRO A 75 3.90 1.45 -15.54
CA PRO A 75 5.00 2.11 -16.22
C PRO A 75 5.14 1.49 -17.62
N ASP A 76 5.26 2.36 -18.62
CA ASP A 76 5.31 1.98 -20.02
C ASP A 76 6.61 1.25 -20.35
N GLU A 77 6.52 0.15 -21.10
CA GLU A 77 7.67 -0.48 -21.76
C GLU A 77 7.67 -0.21 -23.28
N GLY A 78 6.74 0.62 -23.79
CA GLY A 78 6.59 0.92 -25.21
C GLY A 78 5.78 2.19 -25.50
N GLU A 79 5.01 2.18 -26.61
CA GLU A 79 4.17 3.31 -27.05
C GLU A 79 2.74 3.30 -26.47
N GLU A 80 2.34 2.22 -25.77
CA GLU A 80 0.95 2.02 -25.34
C GLU A 80 0.83 2.02 -23.81
N ILE A 81 0.15 3.03 -23.27
CA ILE A 81 -0.16 3.16 -21.85
C ILE A 81 -1.01 1.96 -21.40
N LYS A 82 -0.44 1.11 -20.53
CA LYS A 82 -1.15 -0.04 -19.97
C LYS A 82 -1.85 0.32 -18.67
N PHE A 83 -3.10 -0.13 -18.55
CA PHE A 83 -3.90 -0.01 -17.34
C PHE A 83 -4.22 -1.38 -16.76
N LEU A 84 -4.10 -1.52 -15.44
CA LEU A 84 -4.65 -2.65 -14.70
C LEU A 84 -5.93 -2.20 -13.99
N ASN A 85 -7.08 -2.67 -14.46
CA ASN A 85 -8.38 -2.44 -13.83
C ASN A 85 -8.72 -3.61 -12.89
N PHE A 86 -9.24 -3.30 -11.70
CA PHE A 86 -9.60 -4.30 -10.70
C PHE A 86 -10.62 -3.77 -9.70
N LYS A 87 -11.39 -4.68 -9.10
CA LYS A 87 -12.24 -4.40 -7.96
C LYS A 87 -11.50 -4.67 -6.66
N ALA A 88 -11.74 -3.86 -5.63
CA ALA A 88 -11.19 -4.05 -4.31
C ALA A 88 -12.21 -3.71 -3.22
N ILE A 89 -12.08 -4.33 -2.06
CA ILE A 89 -12.87 -4.00 -0.86
C ILE A 89 -11.92 -3.40 0.17
N CYS A 90 -12.26 -2.23 0.71
CA CYS A 90 -11.47 -1.63 1.78
C CYS A 90 -11.54 -2.52 3.04
N ARG A 91 -10.38 -2.99 3.52
CA ARG A 91 -10.30 -3.82 4.73
C ARG A 91 -10.10 -3.00 6.01
N TRP A 92 -9.49 -1.83 5.88
CA TRP A 92 -9.26 -0.85 6.94
C TRP A 92 -8.72 0.44 6.31
N SER A 93 -8.83 1.56 7.04
CA SER A 93 -8.18 2.83 6.74
C SER A 93 -7.82 3.50 8.07
N SER A 94 -6.64 4.08 8.19
CA SER A 94 -6.11 4.57 9.47
C SER A 94 -5.21 5.77 9.25
N LYS A 95 -5.13 6.68 10.22
CA LYS A 95 -4.32 7.89 10.05
C LYS A 95 -2.84 7.54 9.98
N ASP A 96 -2.12 8.08 8.99
CA ASP A 96 -0.67 7.92 8.88
C ASP A 96 0.08 8.78 9.91
N ILE A 97 1.36 8.45 10.15
CA ILE A 97 2.26 9.27 10.96
C ILE A 97 2.36 10.69 10.39
N ASN A 98 2.39 10.82 9.06
CA ASN A 98 2.16 12.09 8.42
C ASN A 98 0.65 12.40 8.42
N THR A 99 0.27 13.39 9.21
CA THR A 99 -1.13 13.76 9.43
C THR A 99 -1.83 14.32 8.19
N ALA A 100 -1.12 14.53 7.07
CA ALA A 100 -1.74 14.80 5.77
C ALA A 100 -2.41 13.56 5.16
N PHE A 101 -2.03 12.35 5.59
CA PHE A 101 -2.40 11.10 4.91
C PHE A 101 -3.12 10.09 5.82
N TYR A 102 -3.62 9.03 5.19
CA TYR A 102 -4.29 7.86 5.73
C TYR A 102 -3.82 6.60 4.98
#